data_AF-A0A950XE68-F1
#
_entry.id   AF-A0A950XE68-F1
#
_cell.length_a   1.000
_cell.length_b   1.000
_cell.length_c   1.000
_cell.angle_alpha   90.00
_cell.angle_beta   90.00
_cell.angle_gamma   90.00
#
_symmetry.space_group_name_H-M   'P 1'
#
loop_
_entity.id
_entity.type
_entity.pdbx_description
1 polymer ?
#
loop_
_entity_poly.entity_id
_entity_poly.type
_entity_poly.pdbx_seq_one_letter_code
_entity_poly.pdbx_strand_id
1 'polypeptide(L)' 'MYGIFDIISDANPHDTIHVYVDFIGDTKATYDVVSGTGRFAHATGTGTWEFTRTGPNRYEDTWSGTLSF' A
#
# COMPACT_ATOMS: atom_id res chain seq x y z
N MET A 1 -12.41 7.60 3.50
CA MET A 1 -12.86 6.26 3.99
C MET A 1 -11.60 5.53 4.39
N TYR A 2 -11.57 4.83 5.52
CA TYR A 2 -10.36 4.16 5.97
C TYR A 2 -10.47 2.64 5.93
N GLY A 3 -9.36 1.97 5.65
CA GLY A 3 -9.25 0.51 5.64
C GLY A 3 -7.86 0.04 5.99
N ILE A 4 -7.75 -1.21 6.44
CA ILE A 4 -6.48 -1.90 6.63
C ILE A 4 -6.30 -2.85 5.46
N PHE A 5 -5.12 -2.82 4.85
CA PHE A 5 -4.78 -3.63 3.69
C PHE A 5 -3.45 -4.33 3.89
N ASP A 6 -3.34 -5.51 3.29
CA ASP A 6 -2.11 -6.29 3.26
C ASP A 6 -1.52 -6.21 1.86
N ILE A 7 -0.28 -5.74 1.77
CA ILE A 7 0.52 -5.82 0.55
C ILE A 7 1.35 -7.09 0.66
N ILE A 8 1.15 -8.00 -0.27
CA ILE A 8 1.81 -9.29 -0.29
C ILE A 8 2.91 -9.26 -1.33
N SER A 9 4.11 -9.68 -0.94
CA SER A 9 5.23 -9.80 -1.86
C SER A 9 5.01 -10.89 -2.91
N ASP A 10 5.15 -10.54 -4.18
CA ASP A 10 5.16 -11.52 -5.28
C ASP A 10 6.29 -12.54 -5.16
N ALA A 11 7.42 -12.15 -4.55
CA ALA A 11 8.58 -13.03 -4.40
C ALA A 11 8.40 -14.08 -3.30
N ASN A 12 7.59 -13.78 -2.28
CA ASN A 12 7.32 -14.68 -1.17
C ASN A 12 6.01 -14.27 -0.47
N PRO A 13 4.95 -15.09 -0.51
CA PRO A 13 3.65 -14.73 0.03
C PRO A 13 3.61 -14.61 1.56
N HIS A 14 4.67 -15.05 2.26
CA HIS A 14 4.81 -14.86 3.71
C HIS A 14 5.42 -13.51 4.11
N ASP A 15 5.96 -12.76 3.15
CA ASP A 15 6.47 -11.40 3.37
C ASP A 15 5.33 -10.40 3.08
N THR A 16 4.70 -9.88 4.13
CA THR A 16 3.58 -8.94 4.04
C THR A 16 3.91 -7.60 4.68
N ILE A 17 3.26 -6.55 4.19
CA ILE A 17 3.21 -5.23 4.84
C ILE A 17 1.75 -4.90 5.12
N HIS A 18 1.44 -4.61 6.38
CA HIS A 18 0.12 -4.16 6.82
C HIS A 18 0.10 -2.63 6.81
N VAL A 19 -0.85 -2.04 6.08
CA VAL A 19 -0.98 -0.58 5.96
C VAL A 19 -2.37 -0.11 6.38
N TYR A 20 -2.41 1.02 7.06
CA TYR A 20 -3.62 1.83 7.18
C TYR A 20 -3.71 2.72 5.95
N VAL A 21 -4.88 2.77 5.32
CA VAL A 21 -5.10 3.53 4.09
C VAL A 21 -6.27 4.47 4.29
N ASP A 22 -6.06 5.75 3.96
CA ASP A 22 -7.12 6.76 3.89
C ASP A 22 -7.37 7.17 2.43
N PHE A 23 -8.56 6.85 1.93
CA PHE A 23 -8.99 7.20 0.58
C PHE A 23 -9.43 8.66 0.48
N ILE A 24 -8.80 9.39 -0.43
CA ILE A 24 -9.02 10.81 -0.74
C ILE A 24 -9.67 10.90 -2.12
N GLY A 25 -11.00 10.79 -2.15
CA GLY A 25 -11.75 10.69 -3.40
C GLY A 25 -11.53 9.35 -4.12
N ASP A 26 -11.71 9.35 -5.44
CA ASP A 26 -11.73 8.10 -6.24
C ASP A 26 -10.36 7.70 -6.82
N THR A 27 -9.37 8.60 -6.77
CA THR A 27 -8.10 8.45 -7.49
C THR A 27 -6.88 8.60 -6.61
N LYS A 28 -7.05 8.78 -5.30
CA LYS A 28 -5.94 9.00 -4.39
C LYS A 28 -6.17 8.35 -3.04
N ALA A 29 -5.12 7.84 -2.43
CA ALA A 29 -5.10 7.44 -1.04
C ALA A 29 -3.76 7.78 -0.38
N THR A 30 -3.75 7.98 0.92
CA THR A 30 -2.51 7.99 1.72
C THR A 30 -2.41 6.70 2.52
N TYR A 31 -1.19 6.24 2.78
CA TYR A 31 -0.96 5.05 3.58
C TYR A 31 0.07 5.27 4.68
N ASP A 32 -0.10 4.54 5.78
CA ASP A 32 0.84 4.43 6.89
C ASP A 32 1.12 2.94 7.15
N VAL A 33 2.39 2.54 7.15
CA VAL A 33 2.80 1.18 7.49
C VAL A 33 2.62 0.95 8.98
N VAL A 34 1.82 -0.06 9.32
CA VAL A 34 1.47 -0.41 10.70
C VAL A 34 2.35 -1.55 11.20
N SER A 35 2.66 -2.52 10.33
CA SER A 35 3.54 -3.64 10.63
C SER A 35 3.95 -4.38 9.36
N GLY A 36 4.87 -5.35 9.47
CA GLY A 36 5.20 -6.26 8.40
C GLY A 36 5.75 -7.59 8.92
N THR A 37 5.83 -8.58 8.04
CA THR A 37 6.32 -9.94 8.33
C THR A 37 7.52 -10.29 7.46
N GLY A 38 8.27 -11.32 7.88
CA GLY A 38 9.40 -11.85 7.14
C GLY A 38 10.46 -10.78 6.86
N ARG A 39 10.79 -10.53 5.59
CA ARG A 39 11.79 -9.50 5.22
C ARG A 39 11.37 -8.06 5.52
N PHE A 40 10.07 -7.83 5.76
CA PHE A 40 9.50 -6.54 6.13
C PHE A 40 9.19 -6.46 7.63
N ALA A 41 9.76 -7.36 8.44
CA ALA A 41 9.70 -7.23 9.88
C ALA A 41 10.24 -5.85 10.30
N HIS A 42 9.47 -5.13 11.12
CA HIS A 42 9.77 -3.75 11.54
C HIS A 42 9.72 -2.69 10.44
N ALA A 43 9.12 -3.02 9.28
CA ALA A 43 8.90 -2.02 8.25
C ALA A 43 8.09 -0.85 8.80
N THR A 44 8.55 0.36 8.46
CA THR A 44 7.85 1.63 8.73
C THR A 44 7.86 2.44 7.45
N GLY A 45 6.88 3.32 7.31
CA GLY A 45 6.74 4.07 6.07
C GLY A 45 5.42 4.79 5.99
N THR A 46 5.42 5.83 5.16
CA THR A 46 4.20 6.58 4.84
C THR A 46 4.27 6.99 3.38
N GLY A 47 3.11 7.20 2.75
CA GLY A 47 3.12 7.68 1.38
C GLY A 47 1.74 7.89 0.78
N THR A 48 1.73 7.96 -0.54
CA THR A 48 0.54 8.22 -1.36
C THR A 48 0.42 7.18 -2.47
N TRP A 49 -0.79 6.71 -2.70
CA TRP A 49 -1.21 5.97 -3.89
C TRP A 49 -2.05 6.86 -4.77
N GLU A 50 -1.73 6.89 -6.05
CA GLU A 50 -2.55 7.52 -7.07
C GLU A 50 -3.05 6.45 -8.03
N PHE A 51 -4.37 6.40 -8.23
CA PHE A 51 -5.03 5.43 -9.09
C PHE A 51 -5.44 6.12 -10.39
N THR A 52 -4.94 5.60 -11.50
CA THR A 52 -5.34 6.02 -12.84
C THR A 52 -6.20 4.94 -13.47
N ARG A 53 -7.43 5.29 -13.85
CA ARG A 53 -8.33 4.36 -14.55
C ARG A 53 -7.82 4.12 -15.97
N THR A 54 -7.41 2.89 -16.28
CA THR A 54 -6.92 2.49 -17.61
C THR A 54 -7.92 1.64 -18.39
N GLY A 55 -9.07 1.31 -17.80
CA GLY A 55 -10.17 0.63 -18.47
C GLY A 55 -11.47 0.64 -17.68
N PRO A 56 -12.52 -0.07 -18.16
CA PRO A 56 -13.83 -0.08 -17.50
C PRO A 56 -13.75 -0.58 -16.04
N ASN A 57 -12.91 -1.59 -15.79
CA ASN A 57 -12.71 -2.22 -14.49
C ASN A 57 -11.23 -2.41 -14.14
N ARG A 58 -10.36 -1.55 -14.68
CA ARG A 58 -8.91 -1.63 -14.47
C ARG A 58 -8.37 -0.29 -14.02
N TYR A 59 -7.60 -0.32 -12.95
CA TYR A 59 -6.83 0.79 -12.45
C TYR A 59 -5.36 0.38 -12.46
N GLU A 60 -4.51 1.34 -12.79
CA GLU A 60 -3.09 1.27 -12.51
C GLU A 60 -2.81 2.21 -11.34
N ASP A 61 -1.97 1.77 -10.42
CA ASP A 61 -1.57 2.54 -9.26
C ASP A 61 -0.10 2.93 -9.33
N THR A 62 0.20 4.13 -8.84
CA THR A 62 1.58 4.59 -8.64
C THR A 62 1.76 4.94 -7.18
N TRP A 63 2.84 4.41 -6.60
CA TRP A 63 3.18 4.60 -5.21
C TRP A 63 4.36 5.55 -5.08
N SER A 64 4.24 6.49 -4.15
CA SER A 64 5.33 7.34 -3.71
C SER A 64 5.34 7.41 -2.19
N GLY A 65 6.53 7.50 -1.60
CA GLY A 65 6.67 7.55 -0.14
C GLY A 65 7.99 7.01 0.34
N THR A 66 8.04 6.79 1.66
CA THR A 66 9.17 6.17 2.33
C THR A 66 8.78 4.75 2.77
N LEU A 67 9.71 3.83 2.60
CA LEU A 67 9.65 2.50 3.19
C LEU A 67 11.04 2.20 3.77
N SER A 68 11.09 1.86 5.05
CA SER A 68 12.32 1.56 5.78
C SER A 68 12.15 0.25 6.54
N PHE A 69 13.13 -0.64 6.44
CA PHE A 69 13.20 -1.95 7.11
C PHE A 69 14.66 -2.37 7.28
#